data_AF-A0A2N7XCZ4-F1
#
_entry.id   AF-A0A2N7XCZ4-F1
#
_cell.length_a   1.000
_cell.length_b   1.000
_cell.length_c   1.000
_cell.angle_alpha   90.00
_cell.angle_beta   90.00
_cell.angle_gamma   90.00
#
_symmetry.space_group_name_H-M   'P 1'
#
loop_
_entity.id
_entity.type
_entity.pdbx_description
1 polymer ?
#
loop_
_entity_poly.entity_id
_entity_poly.type
_entity_poly.pdbx_seq_one_letter_code
_entity_poly.pdbx_strand_id
1 'polypeptide(L)'
;IYNILEGKVVNVQQTTIRKISDFFGVSYKEIESIDFEKKEIIESSISLHGNMNPAAVPIIKESLLIQNLDKRIGELATLHPLTYYFGAACNLIGVLLESEISGANEPGDLLIINKGLLNGDSEKLTYNKTTRKLFIANDFALASDVFCVVGEIVEERFNG
;
A
#
# COMPACT_ATOMS: atom_id res chain seq x y z
N ILE A 1 -25.88 -19.85 28.59
CA ILE A 1 -24.71 -19.45 27.77
C ILE A 1 -23.73 -18.62 28.61
N TYR A 2 -24.17 -17.53 29.27
CA TYR A 2 -23.31 -16.71 30.14
C TYR A 2 -22.50 -17.49 31.21
N ASN A 3 -23.10 -18.41 31.96
CA ASN A 3 -22.36 -19.24 32.93
C ASN A 3 -21.27 -20.14 32.31
N ILE A 4 -21.41 -20.49 31.02
CA ILE A 4 -20.40 -21.25 30.27
C ILE A 4 -19.27 -20.30 29.83
N LEU A 5 -19.62 -19.11 29.32
CA LEU A 5 -18.66 -18.07 28.91
C LEU A 5 -17.87 -17.50 30.10
N GLU A 6 -18.45 -17.44 31.29
CA GLU A 6 -17.78 -17.02 32.53
C GLU A 6 -16.92 -18.13 33.18
N GLY A 7 -16.76 -19.30 32.54
CA GLY A 7 -15.94 -20.40 33.06
C GLY A 7 -16.50 -21.10 34.30
N LYS A 8 -17.76 -20.83 34.68
CA LYS A 8 -18.44 -21.45 35.84
C LYS A 8 -18.92 -22.88 35.56
N VAL A 9 -18.80 -23.36 34.32
CA VAL A 9 -19.19 -24.71 33.89
C VAL A 9 -17.97 -25.42 33.31
N VAL A 10 -17.52 -26.48 34.00
CA VAL A 10 -16.27 -27.18 33.68
C VAL A 10 -16.39 -28.11 32.48
N ASN A 11 -17.57 -28.73 32.28
CA ASN A 11 -17.81 -29.66 31.18
C ASN A 11 -19.09 -29.30 30.45
N VAL A 12 -18.95 -28.91 29.18
CA VAL A 12 -20.05 -28.56 28.30
C VAL A 12 -20.30 -29.72 27.33
N GLN A 13 -21.56 -30.09 27.13
CA GLN A 13 -21.91 -31.14 26.16
C GLN A 13 -21.58 -30.69 24.74
N GLN A 14 -21.09 -31.63 23.93
CA GLN A 14 -20.68 -31.38 22.54
C GLN A 14 -21.78 -30.77 21.66
N THR A 15 -23.02 -31.18 21.89
CA THR A 15 -24.22 -30.61 21.22
C THR A 15 -24.45 -29.14 21.57
N THR A 16 -24.07 -28.71 22.77
CA THR A 16 -24.14 -27.31 23.22
C THR A 16 -23.02 -26.49 22.61
N ILE A 17 -21.79 -27.03 22.52
CA ILE A 17 -20.66 -26.33 21.88
C ILE A 17 -20.97 -26.05 20.40
N ARG A 18 -21.56 -27.03 19.69
CA ARG A 18 -21.99 -26.85 18.30
C ARG A 18 -23.04 -25.73 18.13
N LYS A 19 -24.02 -25.64 19.03
CA LYS A 19 -25.01 -24.55 19.01
C LYS A 19 -24.39 -23.18 19.28
N ILE A 20 -23.36 -23.12 20.10
CA ILE A 20 -22.61 -21.89 20.37
C ILE A 20 -21.77 -21.52 19.14
N SER A 21 -21.11 -22.48 18.49
CA SER A 21 -20.43 -22.33 17.19
C SER A 21 -21.36 -21.75 16.12
N ASP A 22 -22.55 -22.33 15.95
CA ASP A 22 -23.56 -21.85 14.99
C ASP A 22 -24.06 -20.43 15.35
N PHE A 23 -24.14 -20.08 16.64
CA PHE A 23 -24.57 -18.74 17.10
C PHE A 23 -23.52 -17.65 16.82
N PHE A 24 -22.24 -17.96 16.99
CA PHE A 24 -21.14 -17.00 16.80
C PHE A 24 -20.52 -17.05 15.39
N GLY A 25 -20.98 -17.96 14.52
CA GLY A 25 -20.46 -18.09 13.15
C GLY A 25 -19.00 -18.56 13.07
N VAL A 26 -18.46 -19.08 14.17
CA VAL A 26 -17.10 -19.63 14.27
C VAL A 26 -17.15 -21.14 14.28
N SER A 27 -16.10 -21.81 13.81
CA SER A 27 -16.11 -23.28 13.75
C SER A 27 -15.96 -23.91 15.14
N TYR A 28 -16.57 -25.09 15.32
CA TYR A 28 -16.47 -25.86 16.56
C TYR A 28 -15.02 -26.12 17.01
N LYS A 29 -14.09 -26.30 16.05
CA LYS A 29 -12.65 -26.48 16.35
C LYS A 29 -12.03 -25.21 16.94
N GLU A 30 -12.43 -24.03 16.48
CA GLU A 30 -11.92 -22.77 16.99
C GLU A 30 -12.35 -22.55 18.45
N ILE A 31 -13.56 -22.97 18.83
CA ILE A 31 -14.05 -22.81 20.22
C ILE A 31 -13.29 -23.70 21.21
N GLU A 32 -12.93 -24.93 20.85
CA GLU A 32 -12.25 -25.86 21.77
C GLU A 32 -10.73 -25.69 21.82
N SER A 33 -10.10 -25.22 20.73
CA SER A 33 -8.64 -25.23 20.60
C SER A 33 -7.98 -23.86 20.69
N ILE A 34 -8.76 -22.77 20.64
CA ILE A 34 -8.23 -21.42 20.60
C ILE A 34 -8.62 -20.67 21.86
N ASP A 35 -7.60 -20.19 22.56
CA ASP A 35 -7.72 -19.19 23.60
C ASP A 35 -8.04 -17.84 22.92
N PHE A 36 -9.32 -17.46 22.92
CA PHE A 36 -9.79 -16.24 22.24
C PHE A 36 -9.10 -14.97 22.76
N GLU A 37 -8.75 -14.93 24.05
CA GLU A 37 -8.04 -13.79 24.64
C GLU A 37 -6.63 -13.69 24.07
N LYS A 38 -5.92 -14.81 23.93
CA LYS A 38 -4.61 -14.81 23.24
C LYS A 38 -4.70 -14.49 21.76
N LYS A 39 -5.73 -14.99 21.07
CA LYS A 39 -5.95 -14.67 19.65
C LYS A 39 -6.23 -13.18 19.47
N GLU A 40 -7.08 -12.60 20.31
CA GLU A 40 -7.40 -11.18 20.31
C GLU A 40 -6.18 -10.32 20.66
N ILE A 41 -5.33 -10.74 21.62
CA ILE A 41 -4.07 -10.07 21.93
C ILE A 41 -3.11 -10.13 20.74
N ILE A 42 -2.99 -11.28 20.07
CA ILE A 42 -2.12 -11.42 18.89
C ILE A 42 -2.66 -10.59 17.71
N GLU A 43 -3.97 -10.63 17.44
CA GLU A 43 -4.61 -9.87 16.36
C GLU A 43 -4.61 -8.36 16.63
N SER A 44 -4.70 -7.93 17.90
CA SER A 44 -4.61 -6.51 18.30
C SER A 44 -3.17 -5.99 18.37
N SER A 45 -2.18 -6.86 18.64
CA SER A 45 -0.76 -6.47 18.72
C SER A 45 0.02 -6.68 17.42
N ILE A 46 -0.47 -7.52 16.50
CA ILE A 46 0.15 -7.83 15.22
C ILE A 46 -0.91 -7.63 14.14
N SER A 47 -0.84 -6.50 13.44
CA SER A 47 -1.69 -6.24 12.27
C SER A 47 -1.61 -7.43 11.31
N LEU A 48 -2.76 -7.99 10.93
CA LEU A 48 -2.87 -9.12 9.99
C LEU A 48 -2.27 -8.81 8.59
N HIS A 49 -2.08 -7.52 8.27
CA HIS A 49 -1.37 -7.05 7.07
C HIS A 49 0.06 -6.55 7.37
N GLY A 50 0.54 -6.73 8.60
CA GLY A 50 1.94 -6.63 9.02
C GLY A 50 2.38 -5.26 9.56
N ASN A 51 3.17 -5.30 10.63
CA ASN A 51 4.21 -4.29 10.91
C ASN A 51 5.33 -4.48 9.88
N MET A 52 5.06 -4.10 8.62
CA MET A 52 6.05 -4.25 7.55
C MET A 52 7.18 -3.25 7.75
N ASN A 53 8.42 -3.71 7.56
CA ASN A 53 9.55 -2.79 7.51
C ASN A 53 9.30 -1.78 6.38
N PRO A 54 9.42 -0.48 6.65
CA PRO A 54 9.22 0.52 5.62
C PRO A 54 10.24 0.32 4.49
N ALA A 55 9.75 0.34 3.25
CA ALA A 55 10.61 0.49 2.10
C ALA A 55 11.13 1.94 2.08
N ALA A 56 12.45 2.12 2.02
CA ALA A 56 13.05 3.42 1.76
C ALA A 56 12.82 3.79 0.29
N VAL A 57 12.18 4.94 0.06
CA VAL A 57 11.78 5.41 -1.26
C VAL A 57 12.47 6.75 -1.55
N PRO A 58 13.31 6.87 -2.59
CA PRO A 58 13.94 8.13 -2.94
C PRO A 58 12.93 9.13 -3.50
N ILE A 59 13.00 10.37 -3.02
CA ILE A 59 12.19 11.51 -3.48
C ILE A 59 12.94 12.24 -4.59
N ILE A 60 12.38 12.22 -5.78
CA ILE A 60 12.91 12.88 -6.97
C ILE A 60 12.00 14.06 -7.30
N LYS A 61 12.59 15.24 -7.47
CA LYS A 61 11.87 16.42 -7.95
C LYS A 61 11.43 16.22 -9.38
N GLU A 62 10.25 16.72 -9.73
CA GLU A 62 9.70 16.70 -11.08
C GLU A 62 10.72 17.14 -12.14
N SER A 63 11.44 18.25 -11.91
CA SER A 63 12.48 18.77 -12.82
C SER A 63 13.64 17.81 -13.11
N LEU A 64 13.93 16.89 -12.18
CA LEU A 64 15.04 15.94 -12.28
C LEU A 64 14.58 14.53 -12.68
N LEU A 65 13.28 14.29 -12.77
CA LEU A 65 12.69 12.96 -12.93
C LEU A 65 13.23 12.23 -14.17
N ILE A 66 13.16 12.87 -15.33
CA ILE A 66 13.56 12.26 -16.61
C ILE A 66 15.05 11.97 -16.67
N GLN A 67 15.89 12.82 -16.07
CA GLN A 67 17.34 12.62 -16.04
C GLN A 67 17.76 11.45 -15.15
N ASN A 68 16.89 11.04 -14.22
CA ASN A 68 17.17 10.02 -13.21
C ASN A 68 16.37 8.73 -13.41
N LEU A 69 15.53 8.65 -14.46
CA LEU A 69 14.64 7.52 -14.71
C LEU A 69 15.41 6.21 -14.97
N ASP A 70 16.57 6.30 -15.62
CA ASP A 70 17.41 5.16 -15.99
C ASP A 70 18.26 4.62 -14.83
N LYS A 71 18.35 5.37 -13.73
CA LYS A 71 19.14 4.96 -12.56
C LYS A 71 18.43 3.87 -11.76
N ARG A 72 19.23 3.06 -11.06
CA ARG A 72 18.73 2.05 -10.13
C ARG A 72 18.24 2.71 -8.84
N ILE A 73 17.21 2.13 -8.21
CA ILE A 73 16.68 2.64 -6.92
C ILE A 73 17.77 2.77 -5.87
N GLY A 74 18.69 1.80 -5.79
CA GLY A 74 19.81 1.84 -4.84
C GLY A 74 20.74 3.04 -5.04
N GLU A 75 20.96 3.47 -6.28
CA GLU A 75 21.72 4.69 -6.58
C GLU A 75 20.92 5.93 -6.20
N LEU A 76 19.65 5.99 -6.61
CA LEU A 76 18.74 7.09 -6.30
C LEU A 76 18.60 7.33 -4.79
N ALA A 77 18.55 6.25 -4.00
CA ALA A 77 18.48 6.30 -2.55
C ALA A 77 19.72 6.93 -1.90
N THR A 78 20.88 6.91 -2.57
CA THR A 78 22.09 7.57 -2.08
C THR A 78 22.21 9.04 -2.50
N LEU A 79 21.54 9.42 -3.59
CA LEU A 79 21.64 10.76 -4.19
C LEU A 79 20.52 11.71 -3.76
N HIS A 80 19.38 11.16 -3.35
CA HIS A 80 18.16 11.92 -3.09
C HIS A 80 17.65 11.71 -1.65
N PRO A 81 16.88 12.67 -1.11
CA PRO A 81 16.17 12.49 0.16
C PRO A 81 15.27 11.26 0.11
N LEU A 82 15.04 10.64 1.27
CA LEU A 82 14.22 9.43 1.37
C LEU A 82 12.90 9.72 2.07
N THR A 83 11.86 9.03 1.64
CA THR A 83 10.63 8.80 2.40
C THR A 83 10.44 7.31 2.65
N TYR A 84 9.37 6.97 3.35
CA TYR A 84 9.05 5.60 3.71
C TYR A 84 7.69 5.20 3.14
N TYR A 85 7.61 3.99 2.60
CA TYR A 85 6.38 3.36 2.14
C TYR A 85 6.14 2.07 2.91
N PHE A 86 4.92 1.87 3.40
CA PHE A 86 4.54 0.73 4.25
C PHE A 86 3.59 -0.20 3.49
N GLY A 87 4.11 -0.86 2.45
CA GLY A 87 3.33 -1.72 1.58
C GLY A 87 4.17 -2.75 0.84
N ALA A 88 3.49 -3.69 0.18
CA ALA A 88 4.10 -4.71 -0.64
C ALA A 88 4.30 -4.22 -2.08
N ALA A 89 5.29 -3.35 -2.30
CA ALA A 89 5.68 -2.90 -3.64
C ALA A 89 7.21 -2.80 -3.77
N CYS A 90 7.70 -2.90 -5.00
CA CYS A 90 9.12 -2.82 -5.34
C CYS A 90 9.35 -1.71 -6.36
N ASN A 91 10.62 -1.37 -6.60
CA ASN A 91 11.03 -0.33 -7.56
C ASN A 91 10.35 1.04 -7.34
N LEU A 92 10.12 1.40 -6.08
CA LEU A 92 9.41 2.62 -5.73
C LEU A 92 10.29 3.86 -5.86
N ILE A 93 9.70 4.94 -6.38
CA ILE A 93 10.24 6.30 -6.30
C ILE A 93 9.11 7.26 -5.88
N GLY A 94 9.45 8.30 -5.12
CA GLY A 94 8.56 9.40 -4.81
C GLY A 94 8.82 10.53 -5.80
N VAL A 95 7.78 11.04 -6.45
CA VAL A 95 7.87 12.19 -7.35
C VAL A 95 7.30 13.40 -6.63
N LEU A 96 8.16 14.34 -6.27
CA LEU A 96 7.74 15.60 -5.66
C LEU A 96 7.32 16.56 -6.78
N LEU A 97 6.04 16.91 -6.80
CA LEU A 97 5.47 17.80 -7.80
C LEU A 97 5.95 19.23 -7.58
N GLU A 98 6.45 19.85 -8.64
CA GLU A 98 6.85 21.27 -8.64
C GLU A 98 5.84 22.12 -9.40
N SER A 99 5.03 21.49 -10.27
CA SER A 99 3.93 22.09 -11.00
C SER A 99 2.61 21.38 -10.68
N GLU A 100 1.50 22.09 -10.84
CA GLU A 100 0.17 21.50 -10.71
C GLU A 100 -0.07 20.44 -11.80
N ILE A 101 -0.75 19.36 -11.41
CA ILE A 101 -1.37 18.42 -12.35
C ILE A 101 -2.85 18.76 -12.38
N SER A 102 -3.27 19.41 -13.47
CA SER A 102 -4.60 20.02 -13.59
C SER A 102 -5.73 19.05 -13.20
N GLY A 103 -6.36 19.32 -12.05
CA GLY A 103 -7.55 18.63 -11.56
C GLY A 103 -7.33 17.54 -10.51
N ALA A 104 -6.09 17.25 -10.09
CA ALA A 104 -5.81 16.19 -9.11
C ALA A 104 -4.79 16.58 -8.02
N ASN A 105 -3.65 17.20 -8.37
CA ASN A 105 -2.56 17.42 -7.44
C ASN A 105 -1.96 18.83 -7.55
N GLU A 106 -1.50 19.35 -6.42
CA GLU A 106 -0.91 20.68 -6.28
C GLU A 106 0.63 20.60 -6.17
N PRO A 107 1.35 21.70 -6.46
CA PRO A 107 2.77 21.78 -6.20
C PRO A 107 3.09 21.49 -4.72
N GLY A 108 4.04 20.58 -4.49
CA GLY A 108 4.41 20.11 -3.15
C GLY A 108 3.84 18.73 -2.80
N ASP A 109 2.83 18.26 -3.53
CA ASP A 109 2.34 16.89 -3.37
C ASP A 109 3.41 15.86 -3.76
N LEU A 110 3.38 14.71 -3.09
CA LEU A 110 4.31 13.61 -3.33
C LEU A 110 3.56 12.39 -3.84
N LEU A 111 3.88 11.98 -5.06
CA LEU A 111 3.34 10.78 -5.68
C LEU A 111 4.33 9.61 -5.55
N ILE A 112 3.97 8.57 -4.82
CA ILE A 112 4.75 7.34 -4.75
C ILE A 112 4.33 6.45 -5.91
N ILE A 113 5.29 6.11 -6.76
CA ILE A 113 5.04 5.32 -7.97
C ILE A 113 5.95 4.10 -8.04
N ASN A 114 5.46 3.04 -8.69
CA ASN A 114 6.23 1.87 -9.07
C ASN A 114 6.91 2.11 -10.43
N LYS A 115 8.22 2.34 -10.39
CA LYS A 115 9.02 2.70 -11.57
C LYS A 115 9.08 1.54 -12.56
N GLY A 116 8.59 1.78 -13.76
CA GLY A 116 8.70 0.83 -14.89
C GLY A 116 7.67 -0.31 -14.90
N LEU A 117 6.71 -0.33 -13.98
CA LEU A 117 5.55 -1.23 -14.07
C LEU A 117 4.49 -0.59 -14.98
N LEU A 118 4.04 -1.34 -16.00
CA LEU A 118 3.11 -0.85 -17.04
C LEU A 118 1.85 -1.70 -17.20
N ASN A 119 1.76 -2.83 -16.50
CA ASN A 119 0.77 -3.87 -16.75
C ASN A 119 -0.41 -3.86 -15.75
N GLY A 120 -0.55 -2.78 -14.96
CA GLY A 120 -1.66 -2.58 -14.01
C GLY A 120 -2.83 -1.80 -14.63
N ASP A 121 -4.04 -2.06 -14.13
CA ASP A 121 -5.28 -1.31 -14.44
C ASP A 121 -5.38 0.04 -13.70
N SER A 122 -4.38 0.34 -12.88
CA SER A 122 -4.26 1.53 -12.06
C SER A 122 -3.75 2.75 -12.85
N GLU A 123 -3.88 3.90 -12.19
CA GLU A 123 -3.44 5.20 -12.67
C GLU A 123 -1.93 5.23 -12.91
N LYS A 124 -1.54 5.76 -14.08
CA LYS A 124 -0.14 5.85 -14.49
C LYS A 124 0.28 7.31 -14.53
N LEU A 125 1.46 7.58 -13.96
CA LEU A 125 2.11 8.88 -14.08
C LEU A 125 2.87 8.93 -15.41
N THR A 126 2.52 9.90 -16.24
CA THR A 126 3.11 10.07 -17.57
C THR A 126 3.70 11.46 -17.72
N TYR A 127 4.85 11.53 -18.39
CA TYR A 127 5.55 12.77 -18.72
C TYR A 127 5.41 13.09 -20.20
N ASN A 128 4.93 14.29 -20.51
CA ASN A 128 4.91 14.83 -21.87
C ASN A 128 6.26 15.51 -22.17
N LYS A 129 7.04 14.96 -23.10
CA LYS A 129 8.37 15.51 -23.46
C LYS A 129 8.28 16.88 -24.16
N THR A 130 7.18 17.16 -24.85
CA THR A 130 6.97 18.41 -25.59
C THR A 130 6.61 19.54 -24.65
N THR A 131 5.64 19.33 -23.75
CA THR A 131 5.20 20.36 -22.80
C THR A 131 6.03 20.38 -21.52
N ARG A 132 6.83 19.34 -21.28
CA ARG A 132 7.61 19.10 -20.06
C ARG A 132 6.75 19.02 -18.79
N LYS A 133 5.51 18.55 -18.92
CA LYS A 133 4.55 18.44 -17.82
C LYS A 133 4.20 16.99 -17.51
N LEU A 134 3.95 16.72 -16.23
CA LEU A 134 3.36 15.48 -15.76
C LEU A 134 1.83 15.51 -15.89
N PHE A 135 1.25 14.33 -16.11
CA PHE A 135 -0.20 14.12 -16.05
C PHE A 135 -0.50 12.67 -15.65
N ILE A 136 -1.68 12.46 -15.09
CA ILE A 136 -2.19 11.16 -14.65
C ILE A 136 -3.19 10.64 -15.67
N ALA A 137 -3.07 9.36 -16.03
CA ALA A 137 -4.02 8.73 -16.92
C ALA A 137 -4.17 7.23 -16.64
N ASN A 138 -5.39 6.70 -16.77
CA ASN A 138 -5.71 5.30 -16.56
C ASN A 138 -5.30 4.41 -17.74
N ASP A 139 -5.46 4.92 -18.96
CA ASP A 139 -5.31 4.15 -20.18
C ASP A 139 -4.40 4.93 -21.13
N PHE A 140 -3.18 4.44 -21.33
CA PHE A 140 -2.28 4.99 -22.33
C PHE A 140 -1.79 3.89 -23.26
N ALA A 141 -1.99 4.15 -24.55
CA ALA A 141 -1.19 3.54 -25.59
C ALA A 141 0.29 3.79 -25.25
N LEU A 142 1.04 2.69 -25.18
CA LEU A 142 2.49 2.54 -25.08
C LEU A 142 3.31 3.82 -25.34
N ALA A 143 4.36 4.02 -24.54
CA ALA A 143 5.38 5.05 -24.70
C ALA A 143 5.59 5.43 -26.18
N SER A 144 5.09 6.60 -26.57
CA SER A 144 5.32 7.18 -27.89
C SER A 144 6.55 8.09 -27.81
N ASP A 145 7.04 8.58 -28.96
CA ASP A 145 8.13 9.56 -28.93
C ASP A 145 7.80 10.80 -28.08
N VAL A 146 6.52 11.13 -27.96
CA VAL A 146 6.01 12.31 -27.24
C VAL A 146 5.78 12.05 -25.75
N PHE A 147 5.38 10.84 -25.36
CA PHE A 147 4.98 10.50 -24.00
C PHE A 147 5.88 9.44 -23.37
N CYS A 148 6.38 9.73 -22.17
CA CYS A 148 7.17 8.79 -21.38
C CYS A 148 6.37 8.38 -20.15
N VAL A 149 5.98 7.10 -20.07
CA VAL A 149 5.34 6.57 -18.87
C VAL A 149 6.41 6.37 -17.81
N VAL A 150 6.22 6.98 -16.64
CA VAL A 150 7.17 6.95 -15.53
C VAL A 150 6.93 5.70 -14.67
N GLY A 151 5.66 5.41 -14.39
CA GLY A 151 5.24 4.26 -13.59
C GLY A 151 3.78 4.35 -13.16
N GLU A 152 3.37 3.35 -12.41
CA GLU A 152 2.04 3.24 -11.79
C GLU A 152 2.01 3.93 -10.43
N ILE A 153 0.94 4.66 -10.13
CA ILE A 153 0.75 5.36 -8.87
C ILE A 153 0.30 4.36 -7.81
N VAL A 154 1.02 4.34 -6.69
CA VAL A 154 0.79 3.44 -5.56
C VAL A 154 0.20 4.18 -4.37
N GLU A 155 0.62 5.42 -4.14
CA GLU A 155 0.15 6.24 -3.02
C GLU A 155 0.32 7.73 -3.35
N GLU A 156 -0.66 8.54 -2.96
CA GLU A 156 -0.62 10.00 -3.08
C GLU A 156 -0.54 10.63 -1.69
N ARG A 157 0.37 11.58 -1.52
CA ARG A 157 0.52 12.35 -0.28
C ARG A 157 0.35 13.82 -0.59
N PHE A 158 -0.80 14.36 -0.18
CA PHE A 158 -1.15 15.75 -0.36
C PHE A 158 -0.41 16.63 0.64
N ASN A 159 0.10 17.75 0.17
CA ASN A 159 0.65 18.82 0.99
C ASN A 159 -0.54 19.60 1.59
N GLY A 160 -0.68 19.57 2.92
CA GLY A 160 -1.79 20.20 3.64
C GLY A 160 -1.68 21.71 3.79
#